data_AF-A0A9E0LG40-F1
#
_entry.id   AF-A0A9E0LG40-F1
#
_cell.length_a   1.000
_cell.length_b   1.000
_cell.length_c   1.000
_cell.angle_alpha   90.00
_cell.angle_beta   90.00
_cell.angle_gamma   90.00
#
_symmetry.space_group_name_H-M   'P 1'
#
loop_
_entity.id
_entity.type
_entity.pdbx_description
1 polymer ?
#
loop_
_entity_poly.entity_id
_entity_poly.type
_entity_poly.pdbx_seq_one_letter_code
_entity_poly.pdbx_strand_id
1 'polypeptide(L)'
;MRKYKLQRQRIFFGCEGQSEQAYAALLQKFNDGRRKDLYFATTVLSGGDPLTLVNRAKRAIEKIERTKEPFDFRALLLDSDLQTGNPKSSQQSIELAAEIGLRLIWQEPCHEAFLLRHLPGCAKSRPKTTTEAIAKLKVKWPVYKKNMASLSLGSKITFEGVVQASTVETALGEFFLEIGFI
;
A
#
# COMPACT_ATOMS: atom_id res chain seq x y z
N MET A 1 18.42 22.86 26.39
CA MET A 1 17.72 23.03 25.09
C MET A 1 16.89 21.79 24.82
N ARG A 2 15.56 21.90 24.82
CA ARG A 2 14.65 20.80 24.47
C ARG A 2 14.71 20.64 22.95
N LYS A 3 15.30 19.55 22.44
CA LYS A 3 15.27 19.24 20.99
C LYS A 3 13.80 19.17 20.58
N TYR A 4 13.32 20.12 19.78
CA TYR A 4 12.06 19.99 19.05
C TYR A 4 12.21 18.79 18.12
N LYS A 5 11.73 17.62 18.55
CA LYS A 5 11.65 16.44 17.69
C LYS A 5 10.43 16.66 16.82
N LEU A 6 10.62 16.83 15.52
CA LEU A 6 9.51 16.88 14.56
C LEU A 6 8.65 15.63 14.79
N GLN A 7 7.39 15.86 15.17
CA GLN A 7 6.43 14.78 15.33
C GLN A 7 6.05 14.31 13.93
N ARG A 8 6.28 13.02 13.67
CA ARG A 8 5.97 12.43 12.37
C ARG A 8 4.46 12.33 12.21
N GLN A 9 3.94 12.67 11.04
CA GLN A 9 2.57 12.36 10.67
C GLN A 9 2.41 10.85 10.64
N ARG A 10 1.40 10.36 11.35
CA ARG A 10 1.14 8.94 11.56
C ARG A 10 0.15 8.45 10.54
N ILE A 11 0.58 7.47 9.76
CA ILE A 11 -0.20 6.89 8.69
C ILE A 11 -0.58 5.47 9.09
N PHE A 12 -1.87 5.18 9.21
CA PHE A 12 -2.32 3.79 9.20
C PHE A 12 -2.17 3.24 7.79
N PHE A 13 -1.44 2.13 7.64
CA PHE A 13 -1.25 1.48 6.35
C PHE A 13 -1.61 0.00 6.45
N GLY A 14 -2.86 -0.31 6.12
CA GLY A 14 -3.39 -1.66 6.14
C GLY A 14 -2.97 -2.44 4.90
N CYS A 15 -2.74 -3.74 5.08
CA CYS A 15 -2.40 -4.64 3.99
C CYS A 15 -2.83 -6.08 4.25
N GLU A 16 -2.94 -6.87 3.19
CA GLU A 16 -3.42 -8.26 3.29
C GLU A 16 -2.36 -9.22 3.83
N GLY A 17 -1.11 -9.08 3.40
CA GLY A 17 -0.05 -10.04 3.68
C GLY A 17 1.36 -9.44 3.81
N GLN A 18 2.34 -10.34 3.79
CA GLN A 18 3.74 -10.00 4.04
C GLN A 18 4.40 -9.25 2.87
N SER A 19 3.93 -9.45 1.64
CA SER A 19 4.50 -8.79 0.45
C SER A 19 4.21 -7.29 0.47
N GLU A 20 2.98 -6.92 0.78
CA GLU A 20 2.53 -5.54 0.97
C GLU A 20 3.17 -4.90 2.19
N GLN A 21 3.35 -5.67 3.28
CA GLN A 21 4.06 -5.20 4.46
C GLN A 21 5.51 -4.81 4.13
N ALA A 22 6.19 -5.61 3.31
CA ALA A 22 7.54 -5.31 2.85
C ALA A 22 7.57 -4.07 1.94
N TYR A 23 6.55 -3.86 1.12
CA TYR A 23 6.39 -2.64 0.33
C TYR A 23 6.20 -1.40 1.22
N ALA A 24 5.34 -1.45 2.24
CA ALA A 24 5.16 -0.35 3.19
C ALA A 24 6.46 -0.02 3.95
N ALA A 25 7.23 -1.04 4.34
CA ALA A 25 8.55 -0.86 4.94
C ALA A 25 9.57 -0.23 3.97
N LEU A 26 9.44 -0.48 2.65
CA LEU A 26 10.24 0.20 1.63
C LEU A 26 9.85 1.68 1.51
N LEU A 27 8.56 2.01 1.54
CA LEU A 27 8.09 3.40 1.57
C LEU A 27 8.64 4.16 2.78
N GLN A 28 8.60 3.54 3.96
CA GLN A 28 9.19 4.11 5.18
C GLN A 28 10.69 4.39 5.00
N LYS A 29 11.45 3.47 4.37
CA LYS A 29 12.87 3.69 4.08
C LYS A 29 13.11 4.86 3.14
N PHE A 30 12.30 5.03 2.10
CA PHE A 30 12.42 6.19 1.21
C PHE A 30 12.11 7.50 1.92
N ASN A 31 11.04 7.53 2.73
CA ASN A 31 10.74 8.69 3.54
C ASN A 31 11.89 8.99 4.53
N ASP A 32 12.43 7.97 5.21
CA ASP A 32 13.54 8.12 6.14
C ASP A 32 14.84 8.58 5.45
N GLY A 33 15.02 8.28 4.16
CA GLY A 33 16.15 8.78 3.36
C GLY A 33 15.98 10.22 2.87
N ARG A 34 14.76 10.78 2.92
CA ARG A 34 14.42 12.08 2.30
C ARG A 34 13.94 13.12 3.32
N ARG A 35 12.75 12.91 3.89
CA ARG A 35 12.04 13.92 4.71
C ARG A 35 11.96 13.57 6.20
N LYS A 36 11.87 12.27 6.54
CA LYS A 36 11.76 11.74 7.93
C LYS A 36 10.56 12.26 8.73
N ASP A 37 9.53 12.77 8.05
CA ASP A 37 8.32 13.38 8.63
C ASP A 37 7.10 12.45 8.60
N LEU A 38 7.14 11.36 7.84
CA LEU A 38 6.07 10.35 7.86
C LEU A 38 6.43 9.10 8.69
N TYR A 39 5.40 8.49 9.29
CA TYR A 39 5.49 7.17 9.95
C TYR A 39 4.38 6.24 9.47
N PHE A 40 4.75 5.22 8.69
CA PHE A 40 3.85 4.17 8.23
C PHE A 40 3.67 3.11 9.31
N ALA A 41 2.54 3.18 10.02
CA ALA A 41 2.11 2.14 10.95
C ALA A 41 1.44 0.99 10.19
N THR A 42 2.27 0.10 9.65
CA THR A 42 1.79 -1.03 8.85
C THR A 42 1.07 -2.07 9.69
N THR A 43 -0.11 -2.51 9.24
CA THR A 43 -0.90 -3.56 9.89
C THR A 43 -1.32 -4.62 8.86
N VAL A 44 -0.99 -5.88 9.13
CA VAL A 44 -1.44 -7.03 8.32
C VAL A 44 -2.83 -7.48 8.80
N LEU A 45 -3.79 -7.54 7.87
CA LEU A 45 -5.21 -7.77 8.16
C LEU A 45 -5.71 -9.17 7.75
N SER A 46 -4.82 -10.02 7.24
CA SER A 46 -5.06 -11.46 6.99
C SER A 46 -6.18 -11.76 5.99
N GLY A 47 -6.13 -11.22 4.77
CA GLY A 47 -6.99 -11.57 3.63
C GLY A 47 -8.52 -11.61 3.87
N GLY A 48 -9.27 -12.01 2.84
CA GLY A 48 -10.73 -12.12 2.88
C GLY A 48 -11.41 -11.12 1.95
N ASP A 49 -12.73 -11.05 1.98
CA ASP A 49 -13.48 -10.12 1.13
C ASP A 49 -13.26 -8.65 1.54
N PRO A 50 -13.52 -7.68 0.65
CA PRO A 50 -13.22 -6.27 0.90
C PRO A 50 -13.87 -5.71 2.16
N LEU A 51 -15.14 -6.02 2.41
CA LEU A 51 -15.84 -5.54 3.61
C LEU A 51 -15.22 -6.09 4.90
N THR A 52 -14.80 -7.35 4.88
CA THR A 52 -14.08 -7.95 6.01
C THR A 52 -12.76 -7.23 6.27
N LEU A 53 -11.99 -6.92 5.22
CA LEU A 53 -10.72 -6.21 5.34
C LEU A 53 -10.91 -4.79 5.89
N VAL A 54 -11.89 -4.02 5.39
CA VAL A 54 -12.21 -2.68 5.90
C VAL A 54 -12.67 -2.73 7.36
N ASN A 55 -13.50 -3.69 7.74
CA ASN A 55 -13.90 -3.87 9.14
C ASN A 55 -12.71 -4.19 10.06
N ARG A 56 -11.78 -5.02 9.61
CA ARG A 56 -10.55 -5.31 10.36
C ARG A 56 -9.67 -4.08 10.47
N ALA A 57 -9.54 -3.28 9.41
CA ALA A 57 -8.84 -2.01 9.43
C ALA A 57 -9.44 -1.06 10.47
N LYS A 58 -10.78 -0.88 10.46
CA LYS A 58 -11.50 -0.07 11.45
C LYS A 58 -11.18 -0.50 12.88
N ARG A 59 -11.32 -1.79 13.19
CA ARG A 59 -10.99 -2.33 14.53
C ARG A 59 -9.53 -2.12 14.92
N ALA A 60 -8.61 -2.27 13.97
CA ALA A 60 -7.18 -2.07 14.22
C ALA A 60 -6.87 -0.59 14.51
N ILE A 61 -7.43 0.33 13.72
CA ILE A 61 -7.33 1.78 13.92
C ILE A 61 -7.85 2.13 15.31
N GLU A 62 -9.10 1.79 15.63
CA GLU A 62 -9.73 2.07 16.92
C GLU A 62 -8.90 1.52 18.09
N LYS A 63 -8.39 0.29 17.97
CA LYS A 63 -7.56 -0.32 19.01
C LYS A 63 -6.27 0.45 19.25
N ILE A 64 -5.61 0.92 18.19
CA ILE A 64 -4.35 1.65 18.30
C ILE A 64 -4.59 3.06 18.86
N GLU A 65 -5.60 3.77 18.34
CA GLU A 65 -5.94 5.15 18.74
C GLU A 65 -6.47 5.24 20.17
N ARG A 66 -6.92 4.13 20.78
CA ARG A 66 -7.20 4.07 22.23
C ARG A 66 -5.98 4.29 23.12
N THR A 67 -4.79 3.99 22.63
CA THR A 67 -3.55 3.98 23.43
C THR A 67 -2.47 4.92 22.90
N LYS A 68 -2.67 5.46 21.70
CA LYS A 68 -1.73 6.34 21.01
C LYS A 68 -2.52 7.46 20.35
N GLU A 69 -1.84 8.53 19.95
CA GLU A 69 -2.48 9.60 19.19
C GLU A 69 -3.19 9.07 17.92
N PRO A 70 -4.24 9.76 17.45
CA PRO A 70 -4.90 9.43 16.20
C PRO A 70 -3.95 9.34 15.01
N PHE A 71 -4.35 8.59 13.98
CA PHE A 71 -3.69 8.64 12.68
C PHE A 71 -4.11 9.90 11.93
N ASP A 72 -3.14 10.59 11.34
CA ASP A 72 -3.38 11.73 10.46
C ASP A 72 -3.96 11.28 9.11
N PHE A 73 -3.53 10.12 8.63
CA PHE A 73 -3.99 9.53 7.38
C PHE A 73 -4.15 8.02 7.48
N ARG A 74 -5.03 7.45 6.66
CA ARG A 74 -5.37 6.03 6.68
C ARG A 74 -5.48 5.50 5.25
N ALA A 75 -4.76 4.43 4.93
CA ALA A 75 -4.87 3.74 3.65
C ALA A 75 -4.89 2.21 3.84
N LEU A 76 -5.48 1.52 2.86
CA LEU A 76 -5.56 0.06 2.79
C LEU A 76 -5.25 -0.39 1.36
N LEU A 77 -4.21 -1.23 1.21
CA LEU A 77 -3.93 -1.96 -0.03
C LEU A 77 -4.85 -3.17 -0.13
N LEU A 78 -5.45 -3.36 -1.31
CA LEU A 78 -6.37 -4.45 -1.62
C LEU A 78 -6.09 -5.01 -3.02
N ASP A 79 -6.08 -6.32 -3.18
CA ASP A 79 -6.10 -6.92 -4.51
C ASP A 79 -7.49 -6.75 -5.16
N SER A 80 -7.51 -6.39 -6.45
CA SER A 80 -8.76 -6.11 -7.18
C SER A 80 -9.59 -7.36 -7.48
N ASP A 81 -8.98 -8.55 -7.42
CA ASP A 81 -9.70 -9.81 -7.59
C ASP A 81 -10.82 -9.97 -6.55
N LEU A 82 -10.64 -9.41 -5.36
CA LEU A 82 -11.64 -9.35 -4.29
C LEU A 82 -12.92 -8.58 -4.65
N GLN A 83 -12.87 -7.64 -5.62
CA GLN A 83 -14.07 -6.89 -6.05
C GLN A 83 -15.07 -7.75 -6.82
N THR A 84 -14.58 -8.79 -7.49
CA THR A 84 -15.40 -9.55 -8.46
C THR A 84 -16.37 -10.54 -7.81
N GLY A 85 -16.15 -10.89 -6.54
CA GLY A 85 -16.93 -11.94 -5.86
C GLY A 85 -18.28 -11.49 -5.31
N ASN A 86 -18.46 -10.21 -4.95
CA ASN A 86 -19.71 -9.70 -4.35
C ASN A 86 -19.84 -8.16 -4.49
N PRO A 87 -20.68 -7.67 -5.43
CA PRO A 87 -20.89 -6.24 -5.65
C PRO A 87 -21.41 -5.50 -4.41
N LYS A 88 -22.24 -6.16 -3.59
CA LYS A 88 -22.79 -5.57 -2.36
C LYS A 88 -21.71 -5.38 -1.30
N SER A 89 -20.85 -6.39 -1.09
CA SER A 89 -19.70 -6.27 -0.19
C SER A 89 -18.75 -5.16 -0.65
N SER A 90 -18.50 -5.06 -1.96
CA SER A 90 -17.67 -4.01 -2.53
C SER A 90 -18.24 -2.62 -2.26
N GLN A 91 -19.53 -2.39 -2.52
CA GLN A 91 -20.17 -1.10 -2.24
C GLN A 91 -20.14 -0.76 -0.74
N GLN A 92 -20.49 -1.71 0.14
CA GLN A 92 -20.45 -1.51 1.58
C GLN A 92 -19.03 -1.22 2.10
N SER A 93 -18.01 -1.82 1.47
CA SER A 93 -16.61 -1.55 1.83
C SER A 93 -16.19 -0.11 1.48
N ILE A 94 -16.68 0.42 0.36
CA ILE A 94 -16.43 1.81 -0.06
C ILE A 94 -17.10 2.78 0.91
N GLU A 95 -18.37 2.54 1.25
CA GLU A 95 -19.13 3.36 2.21
C GLU A 95 -18.47 3.39 3.58
N LEU A 96 -18.12 2.22 4.12
CA LEU A 96 -17.46 2.10 5.41
C LEU A 96 -16.05 2.74 5.40
N ALA A 97 -15.31 2.60 4.30
CA ALA A 97 -14.01 3.23 4.16
C ALA A 97 -14.12 4.76 4.17
N ALA A 98 -15.13 5.31 3.49
CA ALA A 98 -15.41 6.75 3.50
C ALA A 98 -15.80 7.25 4.91
N GLU A 99 -16.66 6.52 5.62
CA GLU A 99 -17.07 6.84 7.01
C GLU A 99 -15.87 7.05 7.94
N ILE A 100 -14.84 6.21 7.81
CA ILE A 100 -13.66 6.23 8.69
C ILE A 100 -12.46 6.97 8.08
N GLY A 101 -12.62 7.64 6.94
CA GLY A 101 -11.54 8.34 6.24
C GLY A 101 -10.39 7.41 5.79
N LEU A 102 -10.70 6.17 5.44
CA LEU A 102 -9.75 5.18 4.93
C LEU A 102 -9.69 5.21 3.40
N ARG A 103 -8.51 5.49 2.82
CA ARG A 103 -8.29 5.38 1.38
C ARG A 103 -8.15 3.91 0.98
N LEU A 104 -8.95 3.48 0.02
CA LEU A 104 -8.80 2.17 -0.62
C LEU A 104 -7.87 2.31 -1.84
N ILE A 105 -6.80 1.52 -1.87
CA ILE A 105 -5.84 1.50 -2.96
C ILE A 105 -5.88 0.10 -3.57
N TRP A 106 -6.60 -0.01 -4.69
CA TRP A 106 -6.79 -1.27 -5.41
C TRP A 106 -5.58 -1.60 -6.27
N GLN A 107 -5.12 -2.85 -6.16
CA GLN A 107 -3.98 -3.39 -6.89
C GLN A 107 -4.51 -4.26 -8.03
N GLU A 108 -4.42 -3.74 -9.25
CA GLU A 108 -4.97 -4.43 -10.44
C GLU A 108 -3.92 -5.24 -11.21
N PRO A 109 -4.16 -6.54 -11.50
CA PRO A 109 -5.14 -7.43 -10.84
C PRO A 109 -4.72 -7.84 -9.42
N CYS A 110 -3.43 -7.76 -9.10
CA CYS A 110 -2.85 -8.19 -7.83
C CYS A 110 -1.58 -7.40 -7.47
N HIS A 111 -1.01 -7.69 -6.30
CA HIS A 111 0.24 -7.12 -5.82
C HIS A 111 1.41 -7.21 -6.81
N GLU A 112 1.63 -8.35 -7.48
CA GLU A 112 2.74 -8.47 -8.44
C GLU A 112 2.60 -7.55 -9.65
N ALA A 113 1.38 -7.35 -10.12
CA ALA A 113 1.12 -6.40 -11.21
C ALA A 113 1.38 -4.96 -10.75
N PHE A 114 1.02 -4.65 -9.50
CA PHE A 114 1.34 -3.39 -8.86
C PHE A 114 2.86 -3.15 -8.76
N LEU A 115 3.64 -4.14 -8.27
CA LEU A 115 5.10 -4.04 -8.24
C LEU A 115 5.72 -3.88 -9.62
N LEU A 116 5.17 -4.54 -10.64
CA LEU A 116 5.67 -4.43 -12.02
C LEU A 116 5.67 -2.98 -12.52
N ARG A 117 4.69 -2.18 -12.13
CA ARG A 117 4.57 -0.76 -12.55
C ARG A 117 5.60 0.17 -11.92
N HIS A 118 6.28 -0.31 -10.88
CA HIS A 118 7.41 0.38 -10.27
C HIS A 118 8.72 0.16 -11.03
N LEU A 119 8.78 -0.83 -11.93
CA LEU A 119 9.98 -1.12 -12.68
C LEU A 119 10.17 -0.15 -13.86
N PRO A 120 11.42 0.21 -14.22
CA PRO A 120 11.69 1.08 -15.35
C PRO A 120 11.05 0.56 -16.66
N GLY A 121 10.30 1.43 -17.34
CA GLY A 121 9.62 1.11 -18.61
C GLY A 121 8.40 0.21 -18.46
N CYS A 122 7.93 -0.07 -17.24
CA CYS A 122 6.78 -0.94 -16.98
C CYS A 122 5.54 -0.22 -16.45
N ALA A 123 5.53 1.11 -16.38
CA ALA A 123 4.39 1.91 -15.88
C ALA A 123 3.05 1.54 -16.53
N LYS A 124 3.05 1.30 -17.85
CA LYS A 124 1.83 0.95 -18.62
C LYS A 124 1.54 -0.56 -18.65
N SER A 125 2.29 -1.38 -17.92
CA SER A 125 2.10 -2.84 -17.93
C SER A 125 0.88 -3.23 -17.10
N ARG A 126 -0.19 -3.61 -17.80
CA ARG A 126 -1.49 -4.04 -17.23
C ARG A 126 -1.76 -5.51 -17.58
N PRO A 127 -1.08 -6.48 -16.93
CA PRO A 127 -1.44 -7.90 -17.09
C PRO A 127 -2.89 -8.11 -16.63
N LYS A 128 -3.62 -9.02 -17.27
CA LYS A 128 -5.04 -9.26 -16.96
C LYS A 128 -5.25 -10.27 -15.83
N THR A 129 -4.24 -11.08 -15.52
CA THR A 129 -4.32 -12.14 -14.52
C THR A 129 -3.10 -12.14 -13.61
N THR A 130 -3.25 -12.69 -12.40
CA THR A 130 -2.14 -12.90 -11.46
C THR A 130 -1.01 -13.73 -12.05
N THR A 131 -1.35 -14.79 -12.81
CA THR A 131 -0.35 -15.64 -13.48
C THR A 131 0.47 -14.85 -14.51
N GLU A 132 -0.20 -14.03 -15.34
CA GLU A 132 0.49 -13.18 -16.33
C GLU A 132 1.36 -12.12 -15.63
N ALA A 133 0.86 -11.53 -14.54
CA ALA A 133 1.60 -10.56 -13.75
C ALA A 133 2.91 -11.15 -13.20
N ILE A 134 2.83 -12.34 -12.58
CA ILE A 134 4.01 -13.05 -12.06
C ILE A 134 4.98 -13.39 -13.19
N ALA A 135 4.50 -13.87 -14.34
CA ALA A 135 5.35 -14.22 -15.47
C ALA A 135 6.12 -13.00 -15.99
N LYS A 136 5.43 -11.88 -16.24
CA LYS A 136 6.06 -10.62 -16.68
C LYS A 136 7.02 -10.05 -15.64
N LEU A 137 6.65 -10.10 -14.36
CA LEU A 137 7.51 -9.64 -13.28
C LEU A 137 8.81 -10.46 -13.22
N LYS A 138 8.73 -11.78 -13.33
CA LYS A 138 9.92 -12.65 -13.36
C LYS A 138 10.80 -12.42 -14.60
N VAL A 139 10.24 -12.05 -15.75
CA VAL A 139 11.07 -11.65 -16.91
C VAL A 139 11.89 -10.40 -16.61
N LYS A 140 11.28 -9.40 -15.96
CA LYS A 140 11.96 -8.12 -15.62
C LYS A 140 12.80 -8.20 -14.35
N TRP A 141 12.51 -9.17 -13.49
CA TRP A 141 13.14 -9.41 -12.20
C TRP A 141 13.25 -10.92 -11.94
N PRO A 142 14.23 -11.61 -12.59
CA PRO A 142 14.34 -13.07 -12.54
C PRO A 142 14.45 -13.67 -11.15
N VAL A 143 15.06 -12.94 -10.22
CA VAL A 143 15.25 -13.40 -8.83
C VAL A 143 14.06 -13.11 -7.92
N TYR A 144 12.98 -12.49 -8.41
CA TYR A 144 11.79 -12.15 -7.60
C TYR A 144 11.19 -13.39 -6.92
N LYS A 145 10.86 -13.24 -5.63
CA LYS A 145 10.17 -14.22 -4.80
C LYS A 145 9.07 -13.50 -4.01
N LYS A 146 7.92 -14.15 -3.83
CA LYS A 146 6.88 -13.63 -2.94
C LYS A 146 7.44 -13.47 -1.52
N ASN A 147 6.92 -12.49 -0.78
CA ASN A 147 7.34 -12.17 0.59
C ASN A 147 8.83 -11.80 0.73
N MET A 148 9.39 -11.19 -0.31
CA MET A 148 10.73 -10.59 -0.24
C MET A 148 10.76 -9.50 0.83
N ALA A 149 11.84 -9.47 1.63
CA ALA A 149 12.06 -8.39 2.58
C ALA A 149 12.21 -7.04 1.87
N SER A 150 11.89 -5.94 2.56
CA SER A 150 11.95 -4.59 2.01
C SER A 150 13.33 -4.21 1.45
N LEU A 151 14.42 -4.74 2.01
CA LEU A 151 15.77 -4.55 1.48
C LEU A 151 15.92 -5.16 0.08
N SER A 152 15.45 -6.40 -0.10
CA SER A 152 15.44 -7.06 -1.41
C SER A 152 14.53 -6.33 -2.38
N LEU A 153 13.37 -5.82 -1.92
CA LEU A 153 12.51 -5.01 -2.77
C LEU A 153 13.21 -3.73 -3.26
N GLY A 154 13.89 -3.04 -2.34
CA GLY A 154 14.65 -1.81 -2.62
C GLY A 154 15.86 -2.00 -3.55
N SER A 155 16.28 -3.24 -3.83
CA SER A 155 17.32 -3.51 -4.84
C SER A 155 16.83 -3.28 -6.27
N LYS A 156 15.51 -3.25 -6.49
CA LYS A 156 14.91 -3.12 -7.82
C LYS A 156 13.88 -2.01 -7.92
N ILE A 157 13.12 -1.79 -6.85
CA ILE A 157 12.16 -0.68 -6.76
C ILE A 157 12.91 0.50 -6.14
N THR A 158 13.03 1.60 -6.91
CA THR A 158 13.61 2.86 -6.45
C THR A 158 12.51 3.85 -6.08
N PHE A 159 12.87 4.99 -5.49
CA PHE A 159 11.92 6.06 -5.23
C PHE A 159 11.30 6.59 -6.53
N GLU A 160 12.09 6.74 -7.60
CA GLU A 160 11.61 7.13 -8.93
C GLU A 160 10.63 6.09 -9.49
N GLY A 161 10.87 4.80 -9.19
CA GLY A 161 9.91 3.73 -9.50
C GLY A 161 8.58 3.90 -8.77
N VAL A 162 8.61 4.33 -7.51
CA VAL A 162 7.39 4.65 -6.75
C VAL A 162 6.67 5.87 -7.30
N VAL A 163 7.39 6.95 -7.63
CA VAL A 163 6.83 8.13 -8.30
C VAL A 163 6.24 7.75 -9.66
N GLN A 164 6.92 6.90 -10.44
CA GLN A 164 6.38 6.42 -11.71
C GLN A 164 5.08 5.65 -11.50
N ALA A 165 5.05 4.70 -10.56
CA ALA A 165 3.85 3.94 -10.27
C ALA A 165 2.70 4.83 -9.80
N SER A 166 2.97 5.86 -9.01
CA SER A 166 1.95 6.78 -8.51
C SER A 166 1.29 7.61 -9.62
N THR A 167 1.94 7.81 -10.78
CA THR A 167 1.32 8.46 -11.96
C THR A 167 0.31 7.59 -12.69
N VAL A 168 0.34 6.27 -12.47
CA VAL A 168 -0.54 5.31 -13.17
C VAL A 168 -1.47 4.56 -12.23
N GLU A 169 -1.17 4.53 -10.93
CA GLU A 169 -2.02 4.04 -9.85
C GLU A 169 -2.73 5.22 -9.19
N THR A 170 -3.87 5.66 -9.74
CA THR A 170 -4.55 6.90 -9.34
C THR A 170 -4.73 7.04 -7.83
N ALA A 171 -5.32 6.04 -7.16
CA ALA A 171 -5.56 6.08 -5.71
C ALA A 171 -4.26 6.14 -4.88
N LEU A 172 -3.17 5.52 -5.36
CA LEU A 172 -1.86 5.60 -4.73
C LEU A 172 -1.27 7.00 -4.90
N GLY A 173 -1.36 7.56 -6.12
CA GLY A 173 -0.85 8.89 -6.43
C GLY A 173 -1.56 9.99 -5.64
N GLU A 174 -2.89 9.95 -5.60
CA GLU A 174 -3.69 10.87 -4.79
C GLU A 174 -3.27 10.80 -3.32
N PHE A 175 -3.17 9.58 -2.76
CA PHE A 175 -2.77 9.40 -1.38
C PHE A 175 -1.36 9.91 -1.11
N PHE A 176 -0.40 9.65 -2.01
CA PHE A 176 0.97 10.13 -1.86
C PHE A 176 1.11 11.64 -1.98
N LEU A 177 0.31 12.29 -2.83
CA LEU A 177 0.25 13.75 -2.88
C LEU A 177 -0.36 14.32 -1.61
N GLU A 178 -1.45 13.74 -1.12
CA GLU A 178 -2.16 14.16 0.08
C GLU A 178 -1.25 14.15 1.32
N ILE A 179 -0.50 13.06 1.53
CA ILE A 179 0.43 12.93 2.66
C ILE A 179 1.78 13.62 2.41
N GLY A 180 2.00 14.22 1.24
CA GLY A 180 3.28 14.83 0.85
C GLY A 180 4.44 13.83 0.71
N PHE A 181 4.17 12.57 0.35
CA PHE A 181 5.22 11.58 0.11
C PHE A 181 5.98 11.82 -1.21
N ILE A 182 5.29 12.32 -2.23
CA ILE A 182 5.85 12.73 -3.53
C ILE A 182 5.65 14.22 -3.80
#